data_AF-A0A3D1IKR2-F1
#
_entry.id   AF-A0A3D1IKR2-F1
#
_cell.length_a   1.000
_cell.length_b   1.000
_cell.length_c   1.000
_cell.angle_alpha   90.00
_cell.angle_beta   90.00
_cell.angle_gamma   90.00
#
_symmetry.space_group_name_H-M   'P 1'
#
loop_
_entity.id
_entity.type
_entity.pdbx_description
1 polymer ?
#
loop_
_entity_poly.entity_id
_entity_poly.type
_entity_poly.pdbx_seq_one_letter_code
_entity_poly.pdbx_strand_id
1 'polypeptide(L)'
;MAEEDVQAATPEPELAPYLLESARSSRSKCRTCRRKIDKDTLRLGILLEGPFGTGYLWHHLTCAARRRLEDVEAAYEQQAFADGLQVPPLAELQALKEKAEQARAERKELPYVERAPSGRSKCKNCGKAIDQDALRVVLAREVSFGNQVRATPINVHPECVHAELESEDCMTEVDGFEAQLRQNSTLESSVVDEAVAAIGVLEG
;
A
#
# COMPACT_ATOMS: atom_id res chain seq x y z
N MET A 1 19.67 -30.78 -58.62
CA MET A 1 19.27 -29.36 -58.61
C MET A 1 18.37 -29.24 -57.40
N ALA A 2 18.94 -28.88 -56.26
CA ALA A 2 18.22 -28.78 -54.99
C ALA A 2 17.62 -27.38 -54.91
N GLU A 3 16.31 -27.32 -54.72
CA GLU A 3 15.55 -26.10 -54.53
C GLU A 3 15.77 -25.63 -53.08
N GLU A 4 16.36 -24.45 -52.90
CA GLU A 4 16.50 -23.77 -51.62
C GLU A 4 15.21 -23.01 -51.33
N ASP A 5 14.39 -23.57 -50.44
CA ASP A 5 13.15 -22.97 -49.94
C ASP A 5 13.52 -21.99 -48.81
N VAL A 6 13.57 -20.70 -49.14
CA VAL A 6 13.77 -19.61 -48.18
C VAL A 6 12.45 -19.38 -47.45
N GLN A 7 12.29 -19.98 -46.27
CA GLN A 7 11.17 -19.70 -45.38
C GLN A 7 11.23 -18.25 -44.89
N ALA A 8 10.35 -17.42 -45.43
CA ALA A 8 10.09 -16.07 -44.95
C ALA A 8 9.56 -16.14 -43.51
N ALA A 9 10.30 -15.55 -42.57
CA ALA A 9 9.86 -15.35 -41.20
C ALA A 9 8.66 -14.39 -41.19
N THR A 10 7.51 -14.88 -40.74
CA THR A 10 6.32 -14.06 -40.46
C THR A 10 6.71 -13.02 -39.39
N PRO A 11 6.49 -11.71 -39.60
CA PRO A 11 6.80 -10.72 -38.58
C PRO A 11 5.93 -10.99 -37.35
N GLU A 12 6.59 -11.24 -36.22
CA GLU A 12 5.95 -11.37 -34.92
C GLU A 12 5.27 -10.03 -34.60
N PRO A 13 3.97 -10.01 -34.24
CA PRO A 13 3.28 -8.74 -34.01
C PRO A 13 3.97 -7.99 -32.88
N GLU A 14 4.54 -6.83 -33.19
CA GLU A 14 5.13 -5.93 -32.20
C GLU A 14 4.07 -5.63 -31.14
N LEU A 15 4.32 -6.08 -29.92
CA LEU A 15 3.41 -5.84 -28.81
C LEU A 15 3.42 -4.34 -28.49
N ALA A 16 2.23 -3.75 -28.39
CA ALA A 16 2.10 -2.35 -28.00
C ALA A 16 2.71 -2.12 -26.60
N PRO A 17 3.31 -0.95 -26.32
CA PRO A 17 3.93 -0.67 -25.02
C PRO A 17 2.93 -0.76 -23.84
N TYR A 18 1.65 -0.51 -24.13
CA TYR A 18 0.57 -0.64 -23.17
C TYR A 18 -0.56 -1.50 -23.73
N LEU A 19 -1.26 -2.20 -22.86
CA LEU A 19 -2.49 -2.92 -23.19
C LEU A 19 -3.48 -2.86 -22.02
N LEU A 20 -4.59 -2.19 -22.21
CA LEU A 20 -5.69 -2.13 -21.24
C LEU A 20 -6.78 -3.09 -21.68
N GLU A 21 -7.06 -4.10 -20.85
CA GLU A 21 -8.10 -5.08 -21.13
C GLU A 21 -8.82 -5.56 -19.87
N SER A 22 -10.00 -6.16 -20.05
CA SER A 22 -10.60 -7.00 -19.02
C SER A 22 -9.81 -8.30 -18.89
N ALA A 23 -9.47 -8.70 -17.67
CA ALA A 23 -8.69 -9.91 -17.43
C ALA A 23 -9.40 -11.16 -17.98
N ARG A 24 -8.79 -11.82 -18.97
CA ARG A 24 -9.34 -13.04 -19.61
C ARG A 24 -9.42 -14.24 -18.68
N SER A 25 -8.61 -14.24 -17.62
CA SER A 25 -8.60 -15.27 -16.58
C SER A 25 -8.03 -14.69 -15.29
N SER A 26 -8.20 -15.41 -14.18
CA SER A 26 -7.64 -15.00 -12.90
C SER A 26 -6.16 -15.41 -12.70
N ARG A 27 -5.44 -15.84 -13.74
CA ARG A 27 -4.06 -16.36 -13.57
C ARG A 27 -3.01 -15.26 -13.35
N SER A 28 -3.30 -14.01 -13.72
CA SER A 28 -2.37 -12.89 -13.54
C SER A 28 -2.36 -12.38 -12.10
N LYS A 29 -1.18 -11.97 -11.60
CA LYS A 29 -1.02 -11.26 -10.34
C LYS A 29 -0.64 -9.81 -10.61
N CYS A 30 -1.27 -8.88 -9.90
CA CYS A 30 -0.94 -7.47 -9.98
C CYS A 30 0.45 -7.21 -9.41
N ARG A 31 1.34 -6.58 -10.20
CA ARG A 31 2.70 -6.27 -9.76
C ARG A 31 2.79 -5.19 -8.69
N THR A 32 1.76 -4.34 -8.56
CA THR A 32 1.70 -3.29 -7.52
C THR A 32 1.29 -3.85 -6.15
N CYS A 33 0.16 -4.57 -6.07
CA CYS A 33 -0.39 -5.03 -4.79
C CYS A 33 -0.15 -6.52 -4.50
N ARG A 34 0.45 -7.26 -5.44
CA ARG A 34 0.75 -8.70 -5.38
C ARG A 34 -0.45 -9.63 -5.24
N ARG A 35 -1.67 -9.10 -5.30
CA ARG A 35 -2.91 -9.88 -5.30
C ARG A 35 -3.24 -10.40 -6.69
N LYS A 36 -4.02 -11.49 -6.73
CA LYS A 36 -4.59 -12.04 -7.96
C LYS A 36 -5.49 -10.98 -8.63
N ILE A 37 -5.48 -10.92 -9.96
CA ILE A 37 -6.42 -10.10 -10.75
C ILE A 37 -7.52 -11.06 -11.18
N ASP A 38 -8.76 -10.82 -10.75
CA ASP A 38 -9.88 -11.69 -11.07
C ASP A 38 -10.31 -11.56 -12.53
N LYS A 39 -11.00 -12.59 -13.04
CA LYS A 39 -11.56 -12.58 -14.40
C LYS A 39 -12.50 -11.38 -14.54
N ASP A 40 -12.53 -10.77 -15.73
CA ASP A 40 -13.40 -9.65 -16.10
C ASP A 40 -13.07 -8.34 -15.35
N THR A 41 -11.99 -8.31 -14.55
CA THR A 41 -11.49 -7.09 -13.91
C THR A 41 -10.57 -6.31 -14.86
N LEU A 42 -10.73 -4.98 -14.93
CA LEU A 42 -9.86 -4.10 -15.72
C LEU A 42 -8.41 -4.16 -15.23
N ARG A 43 -7.49 -4.42 -16.17
CA ARG A 43 -6.05 -4.46 -15.92
C ARG A 43 -5.27 -3.70 -17.00
N LEU A 44 -4.17 -3.09 -16.57
CA LEU A 44 -3.17 -2.49 -17.43
C LEU A 44 -1.99 -3.45 -17.56
N GLY A 45 -1.63 -3.79 -18.78
CA GLY A 45 -0.38 -4.43 -19.15
C GLY A 45 0.63 -3.37 -19.57
N ILE A 46 1.80 -3.38 -18.94
CA ILE A 46 2.95 -2.55 -19.33
C ILE A 46 3.99 -3.47 -19.94
N LEU A 47 4.40 -3.20 -21.17
CA LEU A 47 5.33 -4.05 -21.89
C LEU A 47 6.66 -4.09 -21.15
N LEU A 48 7.18 -5.29 -20.97
CA LEU A 48 8.52 -5.53 -20.48
C LEU A 48 9.24 -6.40 -21.50
N GLU A 49 10.32 -5.86 -22.03
CA GLU A 49 11.29 -6.58 -22.84
C GLU A 49 12.44 -7.01 -21.94
N GLY A 50 12.68 -8.31 -21.85
CA GLY A 50 13.74 -8.87 -21.02
C GLY A 50 14.51 -9.96 -21.74
N PRO A 51 15.63 -10.41 -21.16
CA PRO A 51 16.50 -11.45 -21.76
C PRO A 51 15.81 -12.81 -21.94
N PHE A 52 14.62 -13.00 -21.36
CA PHE A 52 13.83 -14.23 -21.42
C PHE A 52 12.56 -14.10 -22.27
N GLY A 53 12.43 -13.01 -23.03
CA GLY A 53 11.30 -12.73 -23.92
C GLY A 53 10.53 -11.47 -23.56
N THR A 54 9.53 -11.16 -24.39
CA THR A 54 8.69 -9.97 -24.29
C THR A 54 7.33 -10.33 -23.71
N GLY A 55 6.81 -9.53 -22.78
CA GLY A 55 5.47 -9.73 -22.23
C GLY A 55 4.99 -8.60 -21.33
N TYR A 56 3.71 -8.66 -20.93
CA TYR A 56 3.11 -7.62 -20.10
C TYR A 56 3.27 -7.87 -18.60
N LEU A 57 3.69 -6.83 -17.89
CA LEU A 57 3.50 -6.70 -16.45
C LEU A 57 2.07 -6.26 -16.19
N TRP A 58 1.28 -7.16 -15.60
CA TRP A 58 -0.12 -6.88 -15.29
C TRP A 58 -0.29 -6.14 -13.97
N HIS A 59 -1.13 -5.11 -14.01
CA HIS A 59 -1.56 -4.33 -12.86
C HIS A 59 -3.09 -4.21 -12.86
N HIS A 60 -3.75 -4.22 -11.69
CA HIS A 60 -5.13 -3.71 -11.64
C HIS A 60 -5.13 -2.27 -12.11
N LEU A 61 -6.13 -1.85 -12.89
CA LEU A 61 -6.22 -0.47 -13.37
C LEU A 61 -6.18 0.54 -12.21
N THR A 62 -6.93 0.28 -11.14
CA THR A 62 -6.94 1.12 -9.93
C THR A 62 -5.60 1.14 -9.18
N CYS A 63 -4.83 0.05 -9.24
CA CYS A 63 -3.49 0.01 -8.64
C CYS A 63 -2.48 0.78 -9.47
N ALA A 64 -2.57 0.69 -10.80
CA ALA A 64 -1.77 1.49 -11.71
C ALA A 64 -2.08 2.98 -11.51
N ALA A 65 -3.35 3.38 -11.51
CA ALA A 65 -3.77 4.77 -11.29
C ALA A 65 -3.16 5.38 -10.01
N ARG A 66 -3.14 4.63 -8.89
CA ARG A 66 -2.59 5.12 -7.61
C ARG A 66 -1.05 5.22 -7.54
N ARG A 67 -0.33 4.48 -8.37
CA ARG A 67 1.13 4.26 -8.19
C ARG A 67 1.97 4.47 -9.45
N ARG A 68 1.34 4.51 -10.61
CA ARG A 68 1.90 4.48 -11.97
C ARG A 68 0.96 5.28 -12.89
N LEU A 69 0.62 6.51 -12.49
CA LEU A 69 -0.37 7.33 -13.20
C LEU A 69 0.12 7.68 -14.61
N GLU A 70 1.42 7.96 -14.76
CA GLU A 70 2.07 8.21 -16.05
C GLU A 70 1.85 7.09 -17.07
N ASP A 71 1.97 5.82 -16.64
CA ASP A 71 1.73 4.65 -17.49
C ASP A 71 0.24 4.53 -17.88
N VAL A 72 -0.67 4.96 -17.00
CA VAL A 72 -2.11 4.99 -17.29
C VAL A 72 -2.42 6.11 -18.29
N GLU A 73 -1.88 7.30 -18.09
CA GLU A 73 -2.08 8.45 -18.99
C GLU A 73 -1.57 8.14 -20.39
N ALA A 74 -0.38 7.55 -20.50
CA ALA A 74 0.19 7.10 -21.78
C ALA A 74 -0.68 6.04 -22.47
N ALA A 75 -1.23 5.08 -21.71
CA ALA A 75 -2.16 4.08 -22.26
C ALA A 75 -3.47 4.71 -22.78
N TYR A 76 -3.96 5.78 -22.15
CA TYR A 76 -5.15 6.51 -22.59
C TYR A 76 -4.87 7.37 -23.83
N GLU A 77 -3.73 8.06 -23.85
CA GLU A 77 -3.29 8.86 -25.00
C GLU A 77 -3.14 8.00 -26.26
N GLN A 78 -2.54 6.81 -26.10
CA GLN A 78 -2.37 5.84 -27.19
C GLN A 78 -3.64 5.06 -27.52
N GLN A 79 -4.74 5.28 -26.79
CA GLN A 79 -5.99 4.52 -26.91
C GLN A 79 -5.74 3.00 -26.90
N ALA A 80 -4.84 2.55 -26.02
CA ALA A 80 -4.38 1.17 -25.94
C ALA A 80 -5.42 0.24 -25.28
N PHE A 81 -6.69 0.38 -25.66
CA PHE A 81 -7.83 -0.33 -25.10
C PHE A 81 -8.19 -1.51 -25.99
N ALA A 82 -8.51 -2.65 -25.38
CA ALA A 82 -9.12 -3.76 -26.12
C ALA A 82 -10.47 -3.35 -26.73
N ASP A 83 -10.83 -3.94 -27.87
CA ASP A 83 -12.08 -3.64 -28.56
C ASP A 83 -13.32 -3.84 -27.67
N GLY A 84 -14.22 -2.87 -27.69
CA GLY A 84 -15.48 -2.91 -26.94
C GLY A 84 -15.32 -2.77 -25.41
N LEU A 85 -14.13 -2.40 -24.94
CA LEU A 85 -13.87 -2.26 -23.52
C LEU A 85 -14.51 -1.00 -22.94
N GLN A 86 -15.27 -1.16 -21.86
CA GLN A 86 -15.76 -0.03 -21.08
C GLN A 86 -14.67 0.39 -20.09
N VAL A 87 -14.10 1.57 -20.33
CA VAL A 87 -13.05 2.15 -19.49
C VAL A 87 -13.59 3.37 -18.73
N PRO A 88 -13.22 3.53 -17.44
CA PRO A 88 -13.57 4.76 -16.72
C PRO A 88 -12.88 5.97 -17.35
N PRO A 89 -13.41 7.18 -17.21
CA PRO A 89 -12.75 8.38 -17.69
C PRO A 89 -11.42 8.61 -16.95
N LEU A 90 -10.41 9.16 -17.65
CA LEU A 90 -9.08 9.40 -17.08
C LEU A 90 -9.13 10.27 -15.81
N ALA A 91 -10.03 11.25 -15.78
CA ALA A 91 -10.26 12.12 -14.62
C ALA A 91 -10.59 11.34 -13.34
N GLU A 92 -11.34 10.23 -13.43
CA GLU A 92 -11.61 9.38 -12.26
C GLU A 92 -10.34 8.69 -11.76
N LEU A 93 -9.46 8.27 -12.67
CA LEU A 93 -8.19 7.61 -12.32
C LEU A 93 -7.19 8.61 -11.71
N GLN A 94 -7.16 9.85 -12.21
CA GLN A 94 -6.39 10.94 -11.63
C GLN A 94 -6.87 11.27 -10.22
N ALA A 95 -8.19 11.38 -10.01
CA ALA A 95 -8.76 11.57 -8.67
C ALA A 95 -8.40 10.44 -7.69
N LEU A 96 -8.25 9.19 -8.17
CA LEU A 96 -7.75 8.08 -7.34
C LEU A 96 -6.30 8.27 -6.90
N LYS A 97 -5.45 8.87 -7.74
CA LYS A 97 -4.06 9.19 -7.41
C LYS A 97 -4.01 10.28 -6.36
N GLU A 98 -4.69 11.40 -6.60
CA GLU A 98 -4.77 12.52 -5.66
C GLU A 98 -5.28 12.09 -4.29
N LYS A 99 -6.39 11.34 -4.25
CA LYS A 99 -6.92 10.79 -3.00
C LYS A 99 -5.93 9.87 -2.28
N ALA A 100 -5.16 9.08 -3.01
CA ALA A 100 -4.16 8.20 -2.43
C ALA A 100 -2.93 8.97 -1.89
N GLU A 101 -2.60 10.11 -2.48
CA GLU A 101 -1.53 11.00 -2.02
C GLU A 101 -1.97 11.81 -0.81
N GLN A 102 -3.18 12.38 -0.83
CA GLN A 102 -3.79 13.04 0.32
C GLN A 102 -3.84 12.10 1.51
N ALA A 103 -4.39 10.89 1.34
CA ALA A 103 -4.44 9.89 2.41
C ALA A 103 -3.05 9.45 2.91
N ARG A 104 -2.00 9.58 2.08
CA ARG A 104 -0.62 9.32 2.50
C ARG A 104 -0.02 10.50 3.26
N ALA A 105 -0.28 11.73 2.81
CA ALA A 105 0.18 12.96 3.45
C ALA A 105 -0.50 13.18 4.81
N GLU A 106 -1.77 12.80 4.94
CA GLU A 106 -2.55 12.87 6.18
C GLU A 106 -2.27 11.71 7.15
N ARG A 107 -1.46 10.72 6.74
CA ARG A 107 -1.12 9.59 7.60
C ARG A 107 -0.19 10.08 8.72
N LYS A 108 -0.67 10.04 9.95
CA LYS A 108 0.10 10.35 11.15
C LYS A 108 1.41 9.55 11.20
N GLU A 109 2.50 10.24 11.54
CA GLU A 109 3.78 9.63 11.83
C GLU A 109 3.72 8.89 13.18
N LEU A 110 4.41 7.75 13.26
CA LEU A 110 4.44 6.93 14.48
C LEU A 110 5.65 7.35 15.32
N PRO A 111 5.57 7.30 16.66
CA PRO A 111 4.39 6.98 17.47
C PRO A 111 3.46 8.19 17.66
N TYR A 112 2.17 7.97 17.96
CA TYR A 112 1.22 9.04 18.34
C TYR A 112 0.14 8.54 19.31
N VAL A 113 -0.56 9.47 19.97
CA VAL A 113 -1.71 9.19 20.84
C VAL A 113 -2.99 9.59 20.13
N GLU A 114 -4.04 8.79 20.32
CA GLU A 114 -5.39 9.19 19.94
C GLU A 114 -6.44 8.63 20.91
N ARG A 115 -7.65 9.20 20.85
CA ARG A 115 -8.83 8.60 21.45
C ARG A 115 -9.36 7.52 20.52
N ALA A 116 -9.72 6.37 21.08
CA ALA A 116 -10.26 5.28 20.28
C ALA A 116 -11.59 5.70 19.63
N PRO A 117 -11.69 5.74 18.28
CA PRO A 117 -12.91 6.17 17.61
C PRO A 117 -14.08 5.19 17.81
N SER A 118 -13.80 3.96 18.27
CA SER A 118 -14.80 2.96 18.63
C SER A 118 -14.21 1.93 19.59
N GLY A 119 -15.07 1.22 20.34
CA GLY A 119 -14.68 0.14 21.25
C GLY A 119 -14.33 -1.20 20.58
N ARG A 120 -14.09 -1.21 19.25
CA ARG A 120 -13.82 -2.46 18.49
C ARG A 120 -12.35 -2.85 18.49
N SER A 121 -11.45 -1.95 18.88
CA SER A 121 -10.02 -2.23 18.92
C SER A 121 -9.62 -3.03 20.15
N LYS A 122 -8.54 -3.79 20.02
CA LYS A 122 -7.88 -4.49 21.12
C LYS A 122 -6.43 -4.02 21.22
N CYS A 123 -5.92 -3.94 22.43
CA CYS A 123 -4.51 -3.71 22.69
C CYS A 123 -3.68 -4.87 22.14
N LYS A 124 -2.63 -4.55 21.38
CA LYS A 124 -1.77 -5.55 20.73
C LYS A 124 -0.70 -6.15 21.64
N ASN A 125 -0.50 -5.56 22.81
CA ASN A 125 0.29 -6.14 23.88
C ASN A 125 -0.56 -7.12 24.72
N CYS A 126 -1.56 -6.63 25.46
CA CYS A 126 -2.31 -7.44 26.42
C CYS A 126 -3.57 -8.16 25.86
N GLY A 127 -3.98 -7.87 24.63
CA GLY A 127 -5.14 -8.48 23.97
C GLY A 127 -6.53 -8.00 24.43
N LYS A 128 -6.59 -7.19 25.51
CA LYS A 128 -7.85 -6.65 26.05
C LYS A 128 -8.47 -5.61 25.12
N ALA A 129 -9.79 -5.42 25.23
CA ALA A 129 -10.49 -4.38 24.49
C ALA A 129 -10.01 -2.97 24.90
N ILE A 130 -10.07 -2.03 23.95
CA ILE A 130 -9.88 -0.61 24.20
C ILE A 130 -11.25 0.02 23.99
N ASP A 131 -11.81 0.61 25.05
CA ASP A 131 -13.13 1.23 25.01
C ASP A 131 -13.17 2.43 24.07
N GLN A 132 -14.36 2.76 23.59
CA GLN A 132 -14.55 3.98 22.80
C GLN A 132 -14.15 5.20 23.63
N ASP A 133 -13.51 6.16 22.98
CA ASP A 133 -13.01 7.41 23.56
C ASP A 133 -11.84 7.27 24.57
N ALA A 134 -11.47 6.04 24.94
CA ALA A 134 -10.29 5.78 25.76
C ALA A 134 -8.99 6.15 25.03
N LEU A 135 -8.00 6.63 25.78
CA LEU A 135 -6.67 6.92 25.25
C LEU A 135 -5.98 5.62 24.83
N ARG A 136 -5.39 5.64 23.65
CA ARG A 136 -4.51 4.58 23.14
C ARG A 136 -3.29 5.18 22.48
N VAL A 137 -2.18 4.49 22.63
CA VAL A 137 -0.91 4.83 21.98
C VAL A 137 -0.75 3.95 20.75
N VAL A 138 -0.38 4.57 19.63
CA VAL A 138 -0.16 3.89 18.37
C VAL A 138 1.34 3.80 18.13
N LEU A 139 1.85 2.57 18.19
CA LEU A 139 3.27 2.25 18.02
C LEU A 139 3.54 1.59 16.67
N ALA A 140 4.80 1.60 16.25
CA ALA A 140 5.25 0.89 15.05
C ALA A 140 5.69 -0.53 15.43
N ARG A 141 5.03 -1.55 14.87
CA ARG A 141 5.48 -2.94 14.96
C ARG A 141 5.98 -3.43 13.61
N GLU A 142 7.06 -4.19 13.63
CA GLU A 142 7.58 -4.87 12.48
C GLU A 142 6.60 -5.94 12.00
N VAL A 143 6.30 -5.95 10.69
CA VAL A 143 5.59 -7.05 10.05
C VAL A 143 6.31 -7.45 8.77
N SER A 144 6.69 -8.72 8.72
CA SER A 144 7.34 -9.34 7.57
C SER A 144 6.33 -9.95 6.60
N PHE A 145 6.40 -9.54 5.32
CA PHE A 145 5.60 -10.07 4.22
C PHE A 145 6.52 -10.66 3.13
N GLY A 146 6.92 -11.91 3.30
CA GLY A 146 7.99 -12.52 2.50
C GLY A 146 9.31 -11.79 2.77
N ASN A 147 9.99 -11.32 1.73
CA ASN A 147 11.25 -10.59 1.86
C ASN A 147 11.08 -9.08 2.11
N GLN A 148 9.89 -8.60 2.49
CA GLN A 148 9.66 -7.19 2.79
C GLN A 148 9.29 -7.00 4.26
N VAL A 149 10.04 -6.15 4.93
CA VAL A 149 9.78 -5.69 6.29
C VAL A 149 9.06 -4.35 6.24
N ARG A 150 8.01 -4.16 7.04
CA ARG A 150 7.28 -2.89 7.13
C ARG A 150 6.85 -2.58 8.56
N ALA A 151 6.99 -1.32 8.94
CA ALA A 151 6.37 -0.76 10.14
C ALA A 151 4.85 -0.67 9.98
N THR A 152 4.11 -1.38 10.82
CA THR A 152 2.65 -1.40 10.87
C THR A 152 2.18 -0.75 12.19
N PRO A 153 1.19 0.15 12.15
CA PRO A 153 0.65 0.75 13.37
C PRO A 153 -0.10 -0.28 14.21
N ILE A 154 0.20 -0.32 15.50
CA ILE A 154 -0.49 -1.16 16.49
C ILE A 154 -1.09 -0.28 17.58
N ASN A 155 -2.28 -0.66 18.09
CA ASN A 155 -2.92 0.06 19.18
C ASN A 155 -2.56 -0.58 20.51
N VAL A 156 -2.13 0.21 21.48
CA VAL A 156 -1.67 -0.24 22.80
C VAL A 156 -2.27 0.67 23.87
N HIS A 157 -2.66 0.11 25.02
CA HIS A 157 -3.05 0.94 26.18
C HIS A 157 -1.83 1.75 26.66
N PRO A 158 -2.00 2.96 27.20
CA PRO A 158 -0.87 3.74 27.77
C PRO A 158 -0.02 2.91 28.75
N GLU A 159 -0.66 2.24 29.70
CA GLU A 159 0.01 1.37 30.70
C GLU A 159 0.72 0.15 30.09
N CYS A 160 0.39 -0.24 28.87
CA CYS A 160 0.97 -1.38 28.17
C CYS A 160 2.14 -1.00 27.27
N VAL A 161 2.47 0.29 27.15
CA VAL A 161 3.51 0.79 26.24
C VAL A 161 4.90 0.30 26.62
N HIS A 162 5.26 0.35 27.91
CA HIS A 162 6.59 -0.08 28.37
C HIS A 162 6.91 -1.51 27.91
N ALA A 163 6.04 -2.46 28.24
CA ALA A 163 6.18 -3.85 27.82
C ALA A 163 6.13 -4.06 26.29
N GLU A 164 5.49 -3.16 25.53
CA GLU A 164 5.51 -3.25 24.07
C GLU A 164 6.82 -2.71 23.47
N LEU A 165 7.39 -1.65 24.03
CA LEU A 165 8.68 -1.09 23.59
C LEU A 165 9.84 -2.08 23.79
N GLU A 166 9.72 -2.96 24.79
CA GLU A 166 10.68 -4.06 25.03
C GLU A 166 10.47 -5.27 24.11
N SER A 167 9.41 -5.29 23.29
CA SER A 167 9.16 -6.42 22.40
C SER A 167 10.11 -6.43 21.20
N GLU A 168 10.58 -7.61 20.80
CA GLU A 168 11.56 -7.78 19.71
C GLU A 168 11.06 -7.25 18.36
N ASP A 169 9.74 -7.24 18.16
CA ASP A 169 9.10 -6.75 16.94
C ASP A 169 8.77 -5.25 17.01
N CYS A 170 9.11 -4.53 18.08
CA CYS A 170 8.84 -3.09 18.17
C CYS A 170 9.85 -2.30 17.34
N MET A 171 9.35 -1.47 16.43
CA MET A 171 10.16 -0.54 15.64
C MET A 171 10.15 0.88 16.20
N THR A 172 9.47 1.11 17.33
CA THR A 172 9.48 2.41 18.00
C THR A 172 10.62 2.44 19.00
N GLU A 173 11.56 3.37 18.81
CA GLU A 173 12.69 3.58 19.72
C GLU A 173 12.23 4.29 21.00
N VAL A 174 12.86 3.95 22.13
CA VAL A 174 12.61 4.60 23.43
C VAL A 174 13.24 6.01 23.45
N ASP A 175 14.40 6.16 22.81
CA ASP A 175 15.09 7.44 22.69
C ASP A 175 14.25 8.47 21.93
N GLY A 176 13.93 9.58 22.60
CA GLY A 176 13.09 10.63 22.02
C GLY A 176 11.61 10.26 21.85
N PHE A 177 11.18 9.09 22.33
CA PHE A 177 9.79 8.60 22.24
C PHE A 177 8.77 9.65 22.68
N GLU A 178 8.98 10.21 23.86
CA GLU A 178 8.09 11.21 24.46
C GLU A 178 7.96 12.50 23.63
N ALA A 179 9.06 12.94 23.01
CA ALA A 179 9.07 14.13 22.16
C ALA A 179 8.34 13.87 20.85
N GLN A 180 8.62 12.72 20.22
CA GLN A 180 7.92 12.27 19.00
C GLN A 180 6.42 12.08 19.27
N LEU A 181 6.06 11.48 20.41
CA LEU A 181 4.68 11.23 20.77
C LEU A 181 3.89 12.55 20.88
N ARG A 182 4.49 13.59 21.46
CA ARG A 182 3.89 14.94 21.53
C ARG A 182 3.82 15.62 20.16
N GLN A 183 4.87 15.50 19.35
CA GLN A 183 4.93 16.11 18.03
C GLN A 183 3.92 15.50 17.04
N ASN A 184 3.77 14.18 17.06
CA ASN A 184 2.99 13.43 16.08
C ASN A 184 1.51 13.31 16.45
N SER A 185 1.16 13.62 17.71
CA SER A 185 -0.22 13.59 18.19
C SER A 185 -0.98 14.84 17.76
N THR A 186 -2.22 14.64 17.31
CA THR A 186 -3.12 15.75 16.92
C THR A 186 -4.07 16.17 18.05
N LEU A 187 -3.92 15.58 19.24
CA LEU A 187 -4.71 15.91 20.43
C LEU A 187 -4.15 17.16 21.12
N GLU A 188 -4.96 17.78 21.98
CA GLU A 188 -4.48 18.86 22.85
C GLU A 188 -3.31 18.38 23.72
N SER A 189 -2.31 19.24 23.93
CA SER A 189 -1.09 18.89 24.69
C SER A 189 -1.39 18.32 26.07
N SER A 190 -2.39 18.86 26.78
CA SER A 190 -2.82 18.37 28.10
C SER A 190 -3.26 16.90 28.09
N VAL A 191 -3.93 16.48 27.01
CA VAL A 191 -4.41 15.11 26.82
C VAL A 191 -3.26 14.17 26.45
N VAL A 192 -2.29 14.68 25.69
CA VAL A 192 -1.07 13.91 25.40
C VAL A 192 -0.24 13.73 26.67
N ASP A 193 -0.14 14.76 27.50
CA ASP A 193 0.55 14.68 28.79
C ASP A 193 -0.14 13.72 29.77
N GLU A 194 -1.48 13.62 29.75
CA GLU A 194 -2.23 12.57 30.47
C GLU A 194 -1.82 11.17 29.99
N ALA A 195 -1.74 10.96 28.68
CA ALA A 195 -1.31 9.69 28.12
C ALA A 195 0.14 9.36 28.50
N VAL A 196 1.05 10.33 28.44
CA VAL A 196 2.45 10.16 28.85
C VAL A 196 2.54 9.82 30.34
N ALA A 197 1.79 10.51 31.19
CA ALA A 197 1.73 10.21 32.61
C ALA A 197 1.24 8.78 32.88
N ALA A 198 0.27 8.29 32.09
CA ALA A 198 -0.23 6.93 32.19
C ALA A 198 0.73 5.86 31.61
N ILE A 199 1.64 6.23 30.70
CA ILE A 199 2.74 5.36 30.27
C ILE A 199 3.76 5.17 31.39
N GLY A 200 3.99 6.23 32.17
CA GLY A 200 5.00 6.26 33.22
C GLY A 200 6.39 6.62 32.69
N VAL A 201 7.39 6.60 33.57
CA VAL A 201 8.77 6.89 33.21
C VAL A 201 9.33 5.74 32.38
N LEU A 202 9.76 6.03 31.16
CA LEU A 202 10.50 5.09 30.34
C LEU A 202 11.98 5.20 30.73
N GLU A 203 12.49 4.17 31.41
CA GLU A 203 13.94 4.05 31.60
C GLU A 203 14.55 3.56 30.28
N GLY A 204 15.34 4.44 29.65
CA GLY A 204 16.17 4.16 28.48
C GLY A 204 17.63 4.38 28.83
#